data_AF-A0A1J3D321-F1
#
_entry.id   AF-A0A1J3D321-F1
#
_cell.length_a   1.000
_cell.length_b   1.000
_cell.length_c   1.000
_cell.angle_alpha   90.00
_cell.angle_beta   90.00
_cell.angle_gamma   90.00
#
_symmetry.space_group_name_H-M   'P 1'
#
loop_
_entity.id
_entity.type
_entity.pdbx_description
1 polymer ?
#
loop_
_entity_poly.entity_id
_entity_poly.type
_entity_poly.pdbx_seq_one_letter_code
_entity_poly.pdbx_strand_id
1 'polypeptide(L)'
;MGAKAKKALKKNMKKISASAAASSSELAVPQNPKPSADFLPLEGGPARKAPVTKTIVENKATVLYIGRIPHGFYETEIEAFFAQFGTVKRVRVARNKKTGKSKHFGFIQFEDPDVAEIAAGAMHDYLLLEHMLQVHVIPPEHVKPNLWKGVKCQYKPVDWVQIERKQHNKERTLEEHRKLLHKVVKREKRRRKNIEAAGIEYECPDLVGNTQPVPKKIKFSED
;
A
#
# COMPACT_ATOMS: atom_id res chain seq x y z
N MET A 1 13.18 -48.83 2.39
CA MET A 1 12.87 -49.60 1.17
C MET A 1 11.98 -48.71 0.29
N GLY A 2 12.51 -47.81 -0.53
CA GLY A 2 13.31 -48.07 -1.72
C GLY A 2 12.50 -47.53 -2.91
N ALA A 3 13.03 -46.49 -3.57
CA ALA A 3 12.42 -45.88 -4.75
C ALA A 3 12.54 -46.79 -5.99
N LYS A 4 11.63 -46.56 -6.95
CA LYS A 4 11.61 -47.07 -8.34
C LYS A 4 11.01 -48.47 -8.52
N ALA A 5 9.80 -48.51 -9.08
CA ALA A 5 9.40 -49.39 -10.20
C ALA A 5 7.86 -49.60 -10.27
N LYS A 6 7.05 -48.54 -10.45
CA LYS A 6 5.71 -48.64 -11.07
C LYS A 6 5.39 -47.35 -11.85
N LYS A 7 6.26 -47.03 -12.83
CA LYS A 7 6.04 -46.02 -13.88
C LYS A 7 6.06 -46.73 -15.24
N ALA A 8 5.08 -47.61 -15.45
CA ALA A 8 4.72 -48.19 -16.74
C ALA A 8 3.39 -48.91 -16.51
N LEU A 9 2.45 -48.82 -17.46
CA LEU A 9 1.17 -49.53 -17.48
C LEU A 9 0.01 -48.90 -16.68
N LYS A 10 -0.35 -47.65 -17.01
CA LYS A 10 -1.77 -47.26 -17.16
C LYS A 10 -1.91 -46.06 -18.11
N LYS A 11 -1.39 -46.26 -19.31
CA LYS A 11 -1.60 -45.40 -20.49
C LYS A 11 -2.38 -46.25 -21.49
N ASN A 12 -3.66 -46.51 -21.21
CA ASN A 12 -4.55 -47.15 -22.18
C ASN A 12 -6.04 -46.99 -21.82
N MET A 13 -6.58 -45.75 -21.89
CA MET A 13 -8.02 -45.47 -22.03
C MET A 13 -8.29 -44.06 -22.61
N LYS A 14 -7.36 -43.50 -23.39
CA LYS A 14 -7.60 -42.22 -24.08
C LYS A 14 -6.88 -42.19 -25.43
N LYS A 15 -7.18 -43.19 -26.27
CA LYS A 15 -6.86 -43.19 -27.72
C LYS A 15 -7.68 -44.28 -28.45
N ILE A 16 -9.00 -44.12 -28.48
CA ILE A 16 -9.86 -44.68 -29.53
C ILE A 16 -10.84 -43.57 -29.91
N SER A 17 -10.34 -42.62 -30.70
CA SER A 17 -11.14 -41.70 -31.50
C SER A 17 -10.19 -40.98 -32.47
N ALA A 18 -9.58 -41.73 -33.39
CA ALA A 18 -9.00 -41.21 -34.63
C ALA A 18 -8.53 -42.36 -35.55
N SER A 19 -9.40 -42.76 -36.47
CA SER A 19 -9.08 -43.12 -37.88
C SER A 19 -10.42 -43.46 -38.54
N ALA A 20 -10.94 -42.69 -39.48
CA ALA A 20 -10.44 -42.47 -40.83
C ALA A 20 -11.10 -41.18 -41.41
N ALA A 21 -10.57 -40.40 -42.35
CA ALA A 21 -9.38 -40.45 -43.19
C ALA A 21 -9.09 -39.01 -43.73
N ALA A 22 -7.80 -38.74 -43.98
CA ALA A 22 -7.18 -37.97 -45.09
C ALA A 22 -7.78 -36.60 -45.52
N SER A 23 -7.01 -35.53 -45.79
CA SER A 23 -5.59 -35.41 -46.15
C SER A 23 -5.12 -33.95 -46.19
N SER A 24 -3.83 -33.76 -45.85
CA SER A 24 -2.84 -32.78 -46.39
C SER A 24 -3.10 -31.27 -46.25
N SER A 25 -2.14 -30.39 -45.98
CA SER A 25 -0.69 -30.46 -45.74
C SER A 25 -0.26 -29.08 -45.20
N GLU A 26 0.81 -29.07 -44.43
CA GLU A 26 1.36 -27.96 -43.66
C GLU A 26 2.27 -27.00 -44.48
N LEU A 27 2.37 -25.74 -44.00
CA LEU A 27 3.53 -24.81 -44.01
C LEU A 27 3.78 -23.75 -45.13
N ALA A 28 4.08 -22.53 -44.62
CA ALA A 28 5.09 -21.53 -45.05
C ALA A 28 4.69 -20.28 -45.90
N VAL A 29 5.19 -19.12 -45.42
CA VAL A 29 5.27 -17.74 -45.99
C VAL A 29 6.46 -17.64 -46.98
N PRO A 30 6.76 -16.59 -47.81
CA PRO A 30 6.04 -15.45 -48.45
C PRO A 30 6.22 -15.39 -50.00
N GLN A 31 5.60 -14.43 -50.70
CA GLN A 31 6.20 -13.74 -51.88
C GLN A 31 5.44 -12.44 -52.29
N ASN A 32 6.22 -11.38 -52.53
CA ASN A 32 5.84 -10.04 -53.02
C ASN A 32 5.23 -10.09 -54.44
N PRO A 33 4.48 -9.05 -54.84
CA PRO A 33 5.05 -8.12 -55.83
C PRO A 33 4.75 -6.63 -55.54
N LYS A 34 5.76 -5.76 -55.74
CA LYS A 34 5.60 -4.31 -56.04
C LYS A 34 5.67 -4.15 -57.57
N PRO A 35 5.42 -2.99 -58.23
CA PRO A 35 5.02 -1.65 -57.75
C PRO A 35 3.91 -0.97 -58.60
N SER A 36 3.27 0.10 -58.11
CA SER A 36 2.81 1.17 -59.01
C SER A 36 2.84 2.52 -58.31
N ALA A 37 3.47 3.48 -58.98
CA ALA A 37 3.65 4.83 -58.54
C ALA A 37 2.41 5.65 -58.91
N ASP A 38 1.72 6.17 -57.90
CA ASP A 38 0.79 7.29 -58.07
C ASP A 38 1.15 8.35 -57.03
N PHE A 39 2.26 9.03 -57.31
CA PHE A 39 2.71 10.23 -56.62
C PHE A 39 1.93 11.41 -57.19
N LEU A 40 0.92 11.91 -56.48
CA LEU A 40 0.23 13.15 -56.86
C LEU A 40 1.02 14.37 -56.32
N PRO A 41 1.20 15.44 -57.12
CA PRO A 41 1.93 16.64 -56.71
C PRO A 41 1.26 17.36 -55.53
N LEU A 42 2.07 17.72 -54.54
CA LEU A 42 1.71 18.62 -53.43
C LEU A 42 1.44 20.03 -53.97
N GLU A 43 0.19 20.32 -54.33
CA GLU A 43 -0.30 21.70 -54.42
C GLU A 43 -0.37 22.29 -53.01
N GLY A 44 0.48 23.30 -52.78
CA GLY A 44 0.65 23.99 -51.50
C GLY A 44 -0.60 24.79 -51.10
N GLY A 45 -1.50 24.14 -50.36
CA GLY A 45 -2.56 24.83 -49.62
C GLY A 45 -1.99 25.73 -48.50
N PRO A 46 -2.72 26.79 -48.08
CA PRO A 46 -2.25 27.70 -47.05
C PRO A 46 -1.96 26.94 -45.75
N ALA A 47 -0.77 27.17 -45.20
CA ALA A 47 -0.25 26.47 -44.04
C ALA A 47 -1.30 26.41 -42.91
N ARG A 48 -1.80 25.21 -42.61
CA ARG A 48 -2.51 24.97 -41.36
C ARG A 48 -1.52 25.32 -40.26
N LYS A 49 -1.78 26.43 -39.54
CA LYS A 49 -1.05 26.71 -38.30
C LYS A 49 -1.23 25.48 -37.43
N ALA A 50 -0.16 24.70 -37.26
CA ALA A 50 -0.16 23.63 -36.28
C ALA A 50 -0.67 24.25 -34.98
N PRO A 51 -1.57 23.58 -34.22
CA PRO A 51 -1.85 24.06 -32.89
C PRO A 51 -0.49 24.19 -32.22
N VAL A 52 -0.13 25.41 -31.81
CA VAL A 52 1.05 25.65 -31.00
C VAL A 52 0.83 24.75 -29.80
N THR A 53 1.50 23.60 -29.78
CA THR A 53 1.67 22.82 -28.58
C THR A 53 2.36 23.80 -27.67
N LYS A 54 1.58 24.43 -26.78
CA LYS A 54 2.12 25.04 -25.58
C LYS A 54 3.04 23.96 -25.06
N THR A 55 4.35 24.21 -25.12
CA THR A 55 5.32 23.40 -24.41
C THR A 55 4.71 23.23 -23.03
N ILE A 56 4.50 21.99 -22.61
CA ILE A 56 4.08 21.71 -21.25
C ILE A 56 5.23 22.27 -20.44
N VAL A 57 5.10 23.53 -20.02
CA VAL A 57 5.99 24.14 -19.05
C VAL A 57 5.86 23.18 -17.89
N GLU A 58 6.93 22.42 -17.68
CA GLU A 58 7.05 21.44 -16.62
C GLU A 58 6.40 22.06 -15.40
N ASN A 59 5.34 21.43 -14.87
CA ASN A 59 4.63 21.96 -13.72
C ASN A 59 5.60 21.92 -12.52
N LYS A 60 6.46 22.94 -12.42
CA LYS A 60 7.43 23.19 -11.35
C LYS A 60 6.65 23.70 -10.14
N ALA A 61 5.67 22.91 -9.68
CA ALA A 61 5.05 23.17 -8.41
C ALA A 61 6.08 22.84 -7.33
N THR A 62 6.86 23.86 -6.97
CA THR A 62 8.00 23.73 -6.07
C THR A 62 7.53 23.60 -4.64
N VAL A 63 8.00 22.55 -3.97
CA VAL A 63 7.67 22.27 -2.58
C VAL A 63 8.81 22.79 -1.72
N LEU A 64 8.48 23.60 -0.73
CA LEU A 64 9.39 24.08 0.30
C LEU A 64 9.32 23.17 1.52
N TYR A 65 10.50 22.78 2.00
CA TYR A 65 10.69 22.23 3.32
C TYR A 65 10.86 23.37 4.33
N ILE A 66 10.20 23.25 5.48
CA ILE A 66 10.42 24.14 6.63
C ILE A 66 10.69 23.27 7.85
N GLY A 67 11.82 23.48 8.50
CA GLY A 67 12.24 22.82 9.73
C GLY A 67 12.38 23.81 10.89
N ARG A 68 12.50 23.24 12.10
CA ARG A 68 12.65 23.98 13.37
C ARG A 68 11.51 24.95 13.65
N ILE A 69 10.30 24.58 13.27
CA ILE A 69 9.09 25.39 13.46
C ILE A 69 8.74 25.45 14.96
N PRO A 70 8.51 26.64 15.55
CA PRO A 70 8.11 26.76 16.95
C PRO A 70 6.74 26.11 17.21
N HIS A 71 6.51 25.71 18.46
CA HIS A 71 5.21 25.18 18.87
C HIS A 71 4.14 26.29 18.83
N GLY A 72 2.98 26.00 18.23
CA GLY A 72 1.91 26.99 18.01
C GLY A 72 1.93 27.64 16.63
N PHE A 73 3.01 27.48 15.86
CA PHE A 73 3.07 27.90 14.46
C PHE A 73 2.69 26.71 13.56
N TYR A 74 1.40 26.56 13.29
CA TYR A 74 0.82 25.44 12.56
C TYR A 74 0.39 25.88 11.16
N GLU A 75 -0.43 25.06 10.49
CA GLU A 75 -0.81 25.26 9.10
C GLU A 75 -1.43 26.64 8.82
N THR A 76 -2.31 27.14 9.70
CA THR A 76 -3.00 28.43 9.56
C THR A 76 -2.04 29.61 9.66
N GLU A 77 -1.13 29.58 10.63
CA GLU A 77 -0.16 30.66 10.84
C GLU A 77 0.91 30.63 9.76
N ILE A 78 1.36 29.43 9.36
CA ILE A 78 2.29 29.24 8.25
C ILE A 78 1.68 29.76 6.95
N GLU A 79 0.42 29.42 6.64
CA GLU A 79 -0.25 29.89 5.43
C GLU A 79 -0.36 31.41 5.41
N ALA A 80 -0.80 32.03 6.51
CA ALA A 80 -0.89 33.49 6.63
C ALA A 80 0.46 34.19 6.51
N PHE A 81 1.50 33.65 7.15
CA PHE A 81 2.84 34.23 7.12
C PHE A 81 3.50 34.10 5.74
N PHE A 82 3.35 32.95 5.07
CA PHE A 82 3.95 32.73 3.75
C PHE A 82 3.13 33.32 2.60
N ALA A 83 1.86 33.68 2.83
CA ALA A 83 1.04 34.41 1.87
C ALA A 83 1.64 35.77 1.46
N GLN A 84 2.53 36.36 2.27
CA GLN A 84 3.23 37.61 1.93
C GLN A 84 4.20 37.47 0.75
N PHE A 85 4.72 36.27 0.50
CA PHE A 85 5.62 36.00 -0.63
C PHE A 85 4.83 35.70 -1.91
N GLY A 86 3.69 35.03 -1.78
CA GLY A 86 2.81 34.71 -2.90
C GLY A 86 1.74 33.69 -2.52
N THR A 87 0.97 33.25 -3.52
CA THR A 87 -0.16 32.34 -3.33
C THR A 87 0.30 30.93 -2.91
N VAL A 88 -0.16 30.50 -1.73
CA VAL A 88 0.10 29.17 -1.19
C VAL A 88 -0.99 28.20 -1.63
N LYS A 89 -0.62 27.09 -2.29
CA LYS A 89 -1.57 26.05 -2.73
C LYS A 89 -1.91 25.06 -1.64
N ARG A 90 -0.90 24.59 -0.90
CA ARG A 90 -1.04 23.57 0.14
C ARG A 90 -0.01 23.76 1.23
N VAL A 91 -0.45 23.59 2.47
CA VAL A 91 0.42 23.54 3.65
C VAL A 91 0.20 22.23 4.38
N ARG A 92 1.28 21.63 4.89
CA ARG A 92 1.21 20.45 5.75
C ARG A 92 2.28 20.49 6.82
N VAL A 93 1.89 20.48 8.10
CA VAL A 93 2.83 20.25 9.20
C VAL A 93 2.90 18.75 9.49
N ALA A 94 4.12 18.23 9.66
CA ALA A 94 4.32 16.84 10.03
C ALA A 94 3.97 16.64 11.51
N ARG A 95 3.10 15.68 11.80
CA ARG A 95 2.65 15.35 13.15
C ARG A 95 2.95 13.88 13.49
N ASN A 96 3.07 13.56 14.77
CA ASN A 96 3.20 12.20 15.24
C ASN A 96 1.84 11.47 15.13
N LYS A 97 1.84 10.29 14.51
CA LYS A 97 0.63 9.48 14.31
C LYS A 97 -0.02 8.98 15.61
N LYS A 98 0.76 8.87 16.70
CA LYS A 98 0.27 8.34 17.98
C LYS A 98 -0.17 9.42 18.98
N THR A 99 0.42 10.62 18.90
CA THR A 99 0.16 11.68 19.88
C THR A 99 -0.46 12.93 19.25
N GLY A 100 -0.47 13.03 17.92
CA GLY A 100 -0.94 14.22 17.20
C GLY A 100 -0.01 15.45 17.31
N LYS A 101 1.01 15.41 18.17
CA LYS A 101 1.96 16.51 18.37
C LYS A 101 2.75 16.80 17.09
N SER A 102 3.06 18.07 16.84
CA SER A 102 3.93 18.48 15.73
C SER A 102 5.33 17.88 15.88
N LYS A 103 5.97 17.64 14.74
CA LYS A 103 7.38 17.27 14.65
C LYS A 103 8.28 18.48 14.37
N HIS A 104 7.73 19.69 14.45
CA HIS A 104 8.46 20.95 14.22
C HIS A 104 9.05 21.06 12.80
N PHE A 105 8.41 20.42 11.82
CA PHE A 105 8.72 20.61 10.41
C PHE A 105 7.46 20.45 9.55
N GLY A 106 7.46 21.04 8.37
CA GLY A 106 6.34 21.05 7.44
C GLY A 106 6.76 21.25 5.99
N PHE A 107 5.76 21.22 5.13
CA PHE A 107 5.91 21.39 3.69
C PHE A 107 4.91 22.42 3.19
N ILE A 108 5.37 23.30 2.32
CA ILE A 108 4.53 24.29 1.63
C ILE A 108 4.65 24.03 0.14
N GLN A 109 3.54 24.08 -0.58
CA GLN A 109 3.51 24.13 -2.03
C GLN A 109 3.06 25.51 -2.46
N PHE A 110 3.93 26.22 -3.19
CA PHE A 110 3.57 27.49 -3.82
C PHE A 110 2.96 27.27 -5.20
N GLU A 111 2.25 28.29 -5.66
CA GLU A 111 1.81 28.37 -7.05
C GLU A 111 2.98 28.50 -8.01
N ASP A 112 3.89 29.42 -7.72
CA ASP A 112 5.00 29.80 -8.58
C ASP A 112 6.35 29.26 -8.04
N PRO A 113 7.21 28.71 -8.90
CA PRO A 113 8.52 28.19 -8.50
C PRO A 113 9.47 29.29 -8.03
N ASP A 114 9.45 30.45 -8.70
CA ASP A 114 10.37 31.56 -8.42
C ASP A 114 10.11 32.13 -7.01
N VAL A 115 8.84 32.23 -6.62
CA VAL A 115 8.43 32.63 -5.26
C VAL A 115 8.98 31.66 -4.22
N ALA A 116 9.01 30.36 -4.52
CA ALA A 116 9.52 29.37 -3.60
C ALA A 116 11.04 29.52 -3.38
N GLU A 117 11.81 29.83 -4.42
CA GLU A 117 13.25 30.08 -4.31
C GLU A 117 13.55 31.34 -3.50
N ILE A 118 12.80 32.43 -3.74
CA ILE A 118 12.92 33.68 -3.00
C ILE A 118 12.57 33.48 -1.53
N ALA A 119 11.44 32.80 -1.25
CA ALA A 119 11.02 32.51 0.12
C ALA A 119 12.03 31.62 0.85
N ALA A 120 12.67 30.66 0.17
CA ALA A 120 13.73 29.85 0.75
C ALA A 120 14.93 30.70 1.16
N GLY A 121 15.43 31.55 0.25
CA GLY A 121 16.60 32.39 0.51
C GLY A 121 16.34 33.41 1.61
N ALA A 122 15.15 34.03 1.62
CA ALA A 122 14.79 35.04 2.60
C ALA A 122 14.58 34.47 4.01
N MET A 123 14.01 33.27 4.12
CA MET A 123 13.59 32.67 5.40
C MET A 123 14.58 31.65 5.97
N HIS A 124 15.63 31.28 5.23
CA HIS A 124 16.68 30.43 5.76
C HIS A 124 17.40 31.14 6.93
N ASP A 125 17.49 30.46 8.07
CA ASP A 125 18.04 30.98 9.33
C ASP A 125 17.31 32.19 9.91
N TYR A 126 16.05 32.40 9.53
CA TYR A 126 15.20 33.42 10.13
C TYR A 126 14.86 33.08 11.60
N LEU A 127 15.09 34.01 12.51
CA LEU A 127 14.74 33.87 13.92
C LEU A 127 13.23 34.12 14.09
N LEU A 128 12.47 33.05 14.30
CA LEU A 128 11.05 33.09 14.61
C LEU A 128 10.84 32.61 16.05
N LEU A 129 10.43 33.53 16.93
CA LEU A 129 10.37 33.31 18.39
C LEU A 129 11.76 32.90 18.91
N GLU A 130 11.89 31.73 19.51
CA GLU A 130 13.15 31.19 20.04
C GLU A 130 13.88 30.27 19.04
N HIS A 131 13.33 30.09 17.82
CA HIS A 131 13.83 29.10 16.87
C HIS A 131 14.34 29.73 15.58
N MET A 132 15.50 29.28 15.12
CA MET A 132 16.01 29.58 13.78
C MET A 132 15.39 28.63 12.77
N LEU A 133 14.58 29.15 11.85
CA LEU A 133 13.91 28.37 10.83
C LEU A 133 14.90 27.82 9.80
N GLN A 134 14.71 26.58 9.38
CA GLN A 134 15.45 25.99 8.27
C GLN A 134 14.53 25.83 7.08
N VAL A 135 14.71 26.67 6.07
CA VAL A 135 13.88 26.62 4.86
C VAL A 135 14.75 26.17 3.68
N HIS A 136 14.26 25.18 2.92
CA HIS A 136 14.94 24.64 1.74
C HIS A 136 13.96 24.29 0.63
N VAL A 137 14.34 24.56 -0.61
CA VAL A 137 13.60 24.07 -1.78
C VAL A 137 13.84 22.56 -1.93
N ILE A 138 12.76 21.79 -2.12
CA ILE A 138 12.84 20.36 -2.38
C ILE A 138 12.74 20.13 -3.89
N PRO A 139 13.71 19.46 -4.51
CA PRO A 139 13.60 19.00 -5.89
C PRO A 139 12.35 18.12 -6.07
N PRO A 140 11.63 18.24 -7.20
CA PRO A 140 10.37 17.51 -7.42
C PRO A 140 10.53 15.99 -7.32
N GLU A 141 11.71 15.44 -7.63
CA GLU A 141 12.03 14.01 -7.51
C GLU A 141 11.95 13.48 -6.08
N HIS A 142 12.28 14.32 -5.09
CA HIS A 142 12.26 13.95 -3.68
C HIS A 142 10.90 14.20 -3.00
N VAL A 143 9.95 14.82 -3.72
CA VAL A 143 8.60 15.02 -3.24
C VAL A 143 7.84 13.70 -3.28
N LYS A 144 7.51 13.16 -2.10
CA LYS A 144 6.76 11.91 -2.01
C LYS A 144 5.34 12.09 -2.58
N PRO A 145 4.82 11.13 -3.37
CA PRO A 145 3.47 11.25 -3.95
C PRO A 145 2.37 11.35 -2.89
N ASN A 146 2.57 10.70 -1.73
CA ASN A 146 1.63 10.73 -0.60
C ASN A 146 1.82 11.94 0.34
N LEU A 147 2.59 12.95 -0.06
CA LEU A 147 2.86 14.13 0.77
C LEU A 147 1.61 14.96 1.06
N TRP A 148 0.63 14.97 0.16
CA TRP A 148 -0.60 15.75 0.36
C TRP A 148 -1.80 14.90 0.79
N LYS A 149 -1.58 13.61 1.05
CA LYS A 149 -2.65 12.70 1.50
C LYS A 149 -3.02 13.00 2.95
N GLY A 150 -4.31 13.29 3.18
CA GLY A 150 -4.87 13.48 4.51
C GLY A 150 -4.58 14.84 5.15
N VAL A 151 -4.25 15.87 4.38
CA VAL A 151 -4.00 17.24 4.90
C VAL A 151 -5.22 17.79 5.65
N LYS A 152 -6.44 17.52 5.14
CA LYS A 152 -7.70 17.92 5.79
C LYS A 152 -8.09 17.05 6.99
N CYS A 153 -7.38 15.94 7.24
CA CYS A 153 -7.72 15.02 8.31
C CYS A 153 -7.03 15.46 9.61
N GLN A 154 -7.80 16.04 10.52
CA GLN A 154 -7.31 16.31 11.87
C GLN A 154 -7.02 15.00 12.62
N TYR A 155 -6.01 15.04 13.49
CA TYR A 155 -5.68 13.91 14.34
C TYR A 155 -6.84 13.60 15.28
N LYS A 156 -7.26 12.33 15.30
CA LYS A 156 -8.21 11.80 16.28
C LYS A 156 -7.46 10.82 17.17
N PRO A 157 -7.44 11.03 18.50
CA PRO A 157 -6.82 10.07 19.40
C PRO A 157 -7.52 8.73 19.29
N VAL A 158 -6.73 7.67 19.19
CA VAL A 158 -7.23 6.30 19.14
C VAL A 158 -7.51 5.83 20.56
N ASP A 159 -8.74 5.41 20.82
CA ASP A 159 -9.10 4.77 22.09
C ASP A 159 -8.62 3.31 22.10
N TRP A 160 -7.37 3.11 22.50
CA TRP A 160 -6.74 1.80 22.58
C TRP A 160 -7.48 0.86 23.54
N VAL A 161 -8.04 1.39 24.63
CA VAL A 161 -8.76 0.60 25.64
C VAL A 161 -10.02 0.00 25.01
N GLN A 162 -10.79 0.79 24.28
CA GLN A 162 -11.97 0.26 23.57
C GLN A 162 -11.61 -0.77 22.50
N ILE A 163 -10.54 -0.54 21.74
CA ILE A 163 -10.09 -1.49 20.71
C ILE A 163 -9.67 -2.82 21.34
N GLU A 164 -8.88 -2.76 22.41
CA GLU A 164 -8.43 -3.94 23.15
C GLU A 164 -9.60 -4.67 23.80
N ARG A 165 -10.55 -3.95 24.42
CA ARG A 165 -11.80 -4.52 24.96
C ARG A 165 -12.57 -5.26 23.87
N LYS A 166 -12.79 -4.64 22.70
CA LYS A 166 -13.47 -5.27 21.56
C LYS A 166 -12.72 -6.52 21.08
N GLN A 167 -11.39 -6.45 20.96
CA GLN A 167 -10.58 -7.57 20.52
C GLN A 167 -10.57 -8.72 21.54
N HIS A 168 -10.55 -8.40 22.82
CA HIS A 168 -10.60 -9.34 23.94
C HIS A 168 -11.95 -10.07 24.03
N ASN A 169 -13.04 -9.31 23.90
CA ASN A 169 -14.40 -9.81 23.98
C ASN A 169 -14.85 -10.51 22.68
N LYS A 170 -14.11 -10.33 21.57
CA LYS A 170 -14.40 -10.97 20.28
C LYS A 170 -14.48 -12.49 20.43
N GLU A 171 -15.61 -13.04 20.00
CA GLU A 171 -15.87 -14.48 20.03
C GLU A 171 -15.00 -15.23 19.00
N ARG A 172 -14.73 -16.51 19.28
CA ARG A 172 -14.00 -17.38 18.33
C ARG A 172 -14.87 -17.64 17.11
N THR A 173 -14.29 -17.56 15.92
CA THR A 173 -14.93 -18.07 14.71
C THR A 173 -14.93 -19.61 14.71
N LEU A 174 -15.81 -20.23 13.93
CA LEU A 174 -15.89 -21.70 13.82
C LEU A 174 -14.57 -22.32 13.37
N GLU A 175 -13.86 -21.68 12.44
CA GLU A 175 -12.55 -22.15 11.98
C GLU A 175 -11.48 -22.07 13.06
N GLU A 176 -11.45 -20.97 13.82
CA GLU A 176 -10.56 -20.82 14.97
C GLU A 176 -10.88 -21.88 16.04
N HIS A 177 -12.16 -22.18 16.25
CA HIS A 177 -12.60 -23.23 17.17
C HIS A 177 -12.16 -24.62 16.71
N ARG A 178 -12.35 -24.96 15.43
CA ARG A 178 -11.86 -26.22 14.83
C ARG A 178 -10.35 -26.38 14.98
N LYS A 179 -9.59 -25.32 14.72
CA LYS A 179 -8.12 -25.30 14.90
C LYS A 179 -7.73 -25.50 16.37
N LEU A 180 -8.50 -24.95 17.31
CA LEU A 180 -8.30 -25.16 18.73
C LEU A 180 -8.59 -26.62 19.13
N LEU A 181 -9.73 -27.18 18.71
CA LEU A 181 -10.08 -28.58 18.96
C LEU A 181 -9.01 -29.53 18.40
N HIS A 182 -8.52 -29.27 17.18
CA HIS A 182 -7.43 -30.04 16.60
C HIS A 182 -6.15 -30.00 17.47
N LYS A 183 -5.79 -28.83 18.02
CA LYS A 183 -4.65 -28.71 18.95
C LYS A 183 -4.87 -29.46 20.26
N VAL A 184 -6.10 -29.45 20.79
CA VAL A 184 -6.48 -30.17 22.01
C VAL A 184 -6.33 -31.68 21.81
N VAL A 185 -6.95 -32.24 20.76
CA VAL A 185 -6.87 -33.66 20.40
C VAL A 185 -5.42 -34.09 20.17
N LYS A 186 -4.62 -33.26 19.48
CA LYS A 186 -3.20 -33.56 19.26
C LYS A 186 -2.41 -33.63 20.57
N ARG A 187 -2.70 -32.75 21.54
CA ARG A 187 -2.03 -32.74 22.84
C ARG A 187 -2.44 -33.95 23.68
N GLU A 188 -3.71 -34.32 23.64
CA GLU A 188 -4.23 -35.50 24.33
C GLU A 188 -3.60 -36.79 23.81
N LYS A 189 -3.52 -36.97 22.48
CA LYS A 189 -2.82 -38.11 21.85
C LYS A 189 -1.36 -38.23 22.31
N ARG A 190 -0.66 -37.09 22.45
CA ARG A 190 0.71 -37.08 22.99
C ARG A 190 0.72 -37.49 24.47
N ARG A 191 -0.23 -37.02 25.26
CA ARG A 191 -0.35 -37.38 26.69
C ARG A 191 -0.60 -38.87 26.87
N ARG A 192 -1.54 -39.47 26.12
CA ARG A 192 -1.84 -40.91 26.15
C ARG A 192 -0.58 -41.74 25.86
N LYS A 193 0.16 -41.40 24.79
CA LYS A 193 1.43 -42.06 24.45
C LYS A 193 2.50 -41.95 25.54
N ASN A 194 2.59 -40.80 26.20
CA ASN A 194 3.56 -40.60 27.28
C ASN A 194 3.20 -41.42 28.53
N ILE A 195 1.91 -41.57 28.85
CA ILE A 195 1.42 -42.38 29.97
C ILE A 195 1.68 -43.87 29.70
N GLU A 196 1.36 -44.32 28.49
CA GLU A 196 1.65 -45.69 28.02
C GLU A 196 3.14 -46.00 28.07
N ALA A 197 3.99 -45.07 27.59
CA ALA A 197 5.45 -45.21 27.65
C ALA A 197 6.00 -45.22 29.08
N ALA A 198 5.31 -44.59 30.04
CA ALA A 198 5.66 -44.64 31.45
C ALA A 198 5.16 -45.92 32.15
N GLY A 199 4.42 -46.80 31.46
CA GLY A 199 3.89 -48.04 32.01
C GLY A 199 2.77 -47.83 33.03
N ILE A 200 2.12 -46.67 33.02
CA ILE A 200 1.04 -46.35 33.95
C ILE A 200 -0.29 -46.77 33.34
N GLU A 201 -0.99 -47.67 34.01
CA GLU A 201 -2.32 -48.14 33.60
C GLU A 201 -3.37 -47.09 33.98
N TYR A 202 -3.55 -46.08 33.13
CA TYR A 202 -4.50 -45.00 33.32
C TYR A 202 -5.32 -44.75 32.05
N GLU A 203 -6.62 -45.01 32.13
CA GLU A 203 -7.58 -44.72 31.07
C GLU A 203 -7.96 -43.23 31.10
N CYS A 204 -7.48 -42.47 30.12
CA CYS A 204 -7.82 -41.06 30.01
C CYS A 204 -9.30 -40.92 29.56
N PRO A 205 -10.15 -40.20 30.31
CA PRO A 205 -11.53 -39.99 29.93
C PRO A 205 -11.65 -39.23 28.61
N ASP A 206 -12.71 -39.52 27.86
CA ASP A 206 -12.93 -38.94 26.55
C ASP A 206 -13.24 -37.44 26.61
N LEU A 207 -12.71 -36.74 25.61
CA LEU A 207 -12.80 -35.29 25.55
C LEU A 207 -14.19 -34.87 25.06
N VAL A 208 -15.10 -34.61 26.01
CA VAL A 208 -16.45 -34.07 25.73
C VAL A 208 -16.30 -32.59 25.36
N GLY A 209 -15.92 -32.33 24.11
CA GLY A 209 -15.76 -30.99 23.59
C GLY A 209 -17.08 -30.38 23.15
N ASN A 210 -17.42 -29.20 23.65
CA ASN A 210 -18.56 -28.43 23.16
C ASN A 210 -18.34 -28.07 21.67
N THR A 211 -19.28 -28.44 20.79
CA THR A 211 -19.20 -28.17 19.35
C THR A 211 -19.39 -26.70 19.00
N GLN A 212 -19.97 -25.94 19.94
CA GLN A 212 -20.22 -24.51 19.80
C GLN A 212 -18.98 -23.67 20.16
N PRO A 213 -18.69 -22.61 19.40
CA PRO A 213 -17.63 -21.67 19.74
C PRO A 213 -17.97 -20.92 21.03
N VAL A 214 -17.12 -21.06 22.04
CA VAL A 214 -17.24 -20.35 23.33
C VAL A 214 -16.35 -19.10 23.30
N PRO A 215 -16.74 -17.97 23.93
CA PRO A 215 -15.87 -16.80 24.09
C PRO A 215 -14.50 -17.17 24.69
N LYS A 216 -13.45 -16.47 24.25
CA LYS A 216 -12.06 -16.78 24.65
C LYS A 216 -11.81 -16.53 26.14
N LYS A 217 -12.55 -15.60 26.74
CA LYS A 217 -12.29 -15.02 28.07
C LYS A 217 -13.60 -14.60 28.73
N ILE A 218 -13.55 -14.37 30.04
CA ILE A 218 -14.66 -13.83 30.84
C ILE A 218 -15.05 -12.45 30.25
N LYS A 219 -16.35 -12.25 29.98
CA LYS A 219 -16.87 -10.98 29.47
C LYS A 219 -16.87 -9.97 30.62
N PHE A 220 -16.16 -8.86 30.48
CA PHE A 220 -16.29 -7.72 31.40
C PHE A 220 -17.54 -6.92 30.99
N SER A 221 -18.40 -6.56 31.95
CA SER A 221 -19.59 -5.75 31.72
C SER A 221 -19.23 -4.32 31.27
N GLU A 222 -20.19 -3.63 30.65
CA GLU A 222 -19.98 -2.32 30.01
C GLU A 222 -20.09 -1.12 30.97
N ASP A 223 -20.32 -1.37 32.27
CA ASP A 223 -20.55 -0.35 33.30
C ASP A 223 -19.28 0.37 33.78
#